data_AF-E6N5Q6-F1
#
_entry.id   AF-E6N5Q6-F1
#
_cell.length_a   1.000
_cell.length_b   1.000
_cell.length_c   1.000
_cell.angle_alpha   90.00
_cell.angle_beta   90.00
_cell.angle_gamma   90.00
#
_symmetry.space_group_name_H-M   'P 1'
#
loop_
_entity.id
_entity.type
_entity.pdbx_description
1 polymer ?
#
loop_
_entity_poly.entity_id
_entity_poly.type
_entity_poly.pdbx_seq_one_letter_code
_entity_poly.pdbx_strand_id
1 'polypeptide(L)' 'MMIESDVIYAYVKSSDWLKPAANKLMSRITRGEFGTVYSSREILHELYYVSLEEGVSIEEFIRRAATVFDV' A
#
# COMPACT_ATOMS: atom_id res chain seq x y z
N MET A 1 1.57 6.67 13.71
CA MET A 1 0.96 7.60 12.71
C MET A 1 -0.13 6.86 11.94
N MET A 2 -1.17 7.54 11.46
CA MET A 2 -2.14 6.95 10.52
C MET A 2 -1.90 7.52 9.12
N ILE A 3 -1.90 6.65 8.11
CA ILE A 3 -1.78 7.05 6.70
C ILE A 3 -3.09 6.76 5.98
N GLU A 4 -3.55 7.75 5.23
CA GLU A 4 -4.71 7.62 4.36
C GLU A 4 -4.40 6.70 3.18
N SER A 5 -5.42 5.97 2.75
CA SER A 5 -5.32 4.98 1.68
C SER A 5 -4.80 5.61 0.38
N ASP A 6 -5.18 6.86 0.09
CA ASP A 6 -4.73 7.63 -1.08
C ASP A 6 -3.20 7.74 -1.19
N VAL A 7 -2.50 7.84 -0.06
CA VAL A 7 -1.03 7.90 -0.04
C VAL A 7 -0.44 6.55 -0.47
N ILE A 8 -1.02 5.45 0.02
CA ILE A 8 -0.60 4.11 -0.38
C ILE A 8 -0.91 3.88 -1.86
N TYR A 9 -2.03 4.37 -2.37
CA TYR A 9 -2.40 4.25 -3.77
C TYR A 9 -1.43 4.98 -4.69
N ALA A 10 -1.13 6.23 -4.36
CA ALA A 10 -0.15 7.01 -5.09
C ALA A 10 1.24 6.36 -5.08
N TYR A 11 1.59 5.64 -4.01
CA TYR A 11 2.83 4.87 -3.95
C TYR A 11 2.84 3.70 -4.93
N VAL A 12 1.77 2.89 -5.00
CA VAL A 12 1.74 1.67 -5.81
C VAL A 12 1.41 1.91 -7.29
N LYS A 13 0.52 2.85 -7.63
CA LYS A 13 0.11 3.12 -9.02
C LYS A 13 1.29 3.51 -9.89
N SER A 14 1.33 3.04 -11.14
CA SER A 14 2.41 3.37 -12.08
C SER A 14 2.59 4.88 -12.29
N SER A 15 1.49 5.62 -12.34
CA SER A 15 1.44 7.08 -12.47
C SER A 15 0.39 7.68 -11.53
N ASP A 16 0.82 8.60 -10.66
CA ASP A 16 -0.04 9.38 -9.79
C ASP A 16 0.67 10.71 -9.46
N TRP A 17 -0.07 11.81 -9.40
CA TRP A 17 0.50 13.13 -9.10
C TRP A 17 1.04 13.24 -7.67
N LEU A 18 0.52 12.45 -6.73
CA LEU A 18 1.00 12.34 -5.35
C LEU A 18 2.19 11.38 -5.20
N LYS A 19 2.54 10.58 -6.23
CA LYS A 19 3.59 9.56 -6.16
C LYS A 19 4.93 10.08 -5.63
N PRO A 20 5.42 11.29 -6.00
CA PRO A 20 6.66 11.82 -5.43
C PRO A 20 6.58 12.03 -3.91
N ALA A 21 5.45 12.53 -3.42
CA ALA A 21 5.22 12.73 -1.99
C ALA A 21 5.06 11.39 -1.26
N ALA A 22 4.29 10.47 -1.85
CA ALA A 22 4.09 9.12 -1.34
C ALA A 22 5.41 8.35 -1.23
N ASN A 23 6.25 8.37 -2.27
CA ASN A 23 7.58 7.76 -2.26
C ASN A 23 8.46 8.30 -1.14
N LYS A 24 8.47 9.62 -0.95
CA LYS A 24 9.25 10.26 0.12
C LYS A 24 8.73 9.85 1.50
N LEU A 25 7.42 9.81 1.69
CA LEU A 25 6.81 9.39 2.94
C LEU A 25 7.09 7.91 3.24
N MET A 26 6.87 7.02 2.27
CA MET A 26 7.14 5.58 2.40
C MET A 26 8.61 5.30 2.70
N SER A 27 9.54 6.02 2.07
CA SER A 27 10.99 5.90 2.37
C SER A 27 11.32 6.26 3.83
N ARG A 28 10.62 7.23 4.42
CA ARG A 28 10.81 7.60 5.83
C ARG A 28 10.16 6.59 6.77
N ILE A 29 8.99 6.06 6.38
CA ILE A 29 8.28 4.99 7.11
C ILE A 29 9.15 3.74 7.18
N THR A 30 9.75 3.30 6.06
CA THR A 30 10.62 2.10 6.03
C THR A 30 11.93 2.28 6.80
N ARG A 31 12.38 3.52 7.00
CA ARG A 31 13.48 3.86 7.91
C ARG A 31 13.09 3.89 9.40
N GLY A 32 11.83 3.63 9.73
CA GLY A 32 11.33 3.61 11.11
C GLY A 32 11.16 4.99 11.75
N GLU A 33 11.22 6.07 10.97
CA GLU A 33 11.17 7.45 11.49
C GLU A 33 9.83 7.80 12.19
N PHE A 34 8.79 6.99 11.99
CA PHE A 34 7.44 7.22 12.54
C PHE A 34 6.96 6.14 13.52
N GLY A 35 7.82 5.18 13.87
CA GLY A 35 7.42 4.02 14.67
C GLY A 35 6.31 3.21 13.98
N THR A 36 5.29 2.79 14.74
CA THR A 36 4.14 2.06 14.19
C THR A 36 3.25 2.97 13.34
N VAL A 37 2.99 2.52 12.11
CA VAL A 37 2.12 3.18 11.14
C VAL A 37 0.89 2.32 10.91
N TYR A 38 -0.28 2.93 10.97
CA TYR A 38 -1.58 2.29 10.77
C TYR A 38 -2.23 2.82 9.50
N SER A 39 -3.10 2.03 8.86
CA SER A 39 -3.95 2.45 7.76
C SER A 39 -5.30 1.75 7.82
N SER A 40 -6.28 2.25 7.07
CA SER A 40 -7.60 1.63 6.93
C SER A 40 -7.50 0.25 6.28
N ARG A 41 -8.45 -0.66 6.55
CA ARG A 41 -8.54 -1.92 5.79
C ARG A 41 -8.99 -1.71 4.35
N GLU A 42 -9.53 -0.53 4.04
CA GLU A 42 -9.95 -0.16 2.69
C GLU A 42 -8.82 -0.20 1.68
N ILE A 43 -7.55 -0.07 2.11
CA ILE A 43 -6.41 -0.16 1.19
C ILE A 43 -6.42 -1.48 0.41
N LEU A 44 -6.97 -2.55 0.99
CA LEU A 44 -7.00 -3.87 0.39
C LEU A 44 -7.81 -3.91 -0.91
N HIS A 45 -8.93 -3.20 -0.95
CA HIS A 45 -9.80 -3.19 -2.14
C HIS A 45 -9.09 -2.57 -3.34
N GLU A 46 -8.27 -1.57 -3.11
CA GLU A 46 -7.56 -0.84 -4.16
C GLU A 46 -6.20 -1.47 -4.50
N LEU A 47 -5.50 -2.04 -3.50
CA LEU A 47 -4.35 -2.91 -3.77
C LEU A 47 -4.75 -4.10 -4.64
N TYR A 48 -5.98 -4.63 -4.46
CA TYR A 48 -6.52 -5.66 -5.32
C TYR A 48 -6.65 -5.17 -6.78
N TYR A 49 -7.25 -4.00 -7.01
CA TYR A 49 -7.39 -3.46 -8.38
C TYR A 49 -6.04 -3.20 -9.04
N VAL A 50 -5.08 -2.60 -8.32
CA VAL A 50 -3.72 -2.38 -8.86
C VAL A 50 -3.03 -3.71 -9.17
N SER A 51 -3.19 -4.72 -8.32
CA SER A 51 -2.62 -6.05 -8.55
C SER A 51 -3.21 -6.72 -9.79
N LEU A 52 -4.52 -6.55 -10.05
CA LEU A 52 -5.17 -7.03 -11.27
C LEU A 52 -4.61 -6.34 -12.52
N GLU A 53 -4.39 -5.02 -12.47
CA GLU A 53 -3.78 -4.27 -13.58
C GLU A 53 -2.35 -4.76 -13.89
N GLU A 54 -1.62 -5.22 -12.88
CA GLU A 54 -0.29 -5.82 -13.01
C GLU A 54 -0.30 -7.31 -13.39
N GLY A 55 -1.48 -7.91 -13.61
CA GLY A 55 -1.63 -9.32 -14.00
C GLY A 55 -1.42 -10.32 -12.86
N VAL A 56 -1.48 -9.87 -11.61
CA VAL A 56 -1.42 -10.75 -10.43
C VAL A 56 -2.73 -11.50 -10.28
N SER A 57 -2.68 -12.82 -10.05
CA SER A 57 -3.89 -13.61 -9.81
C SER A 57 -4.51 -13.29 -8.45
N ILE A 58 -5.82 -13.54 -8.30
CA ILE A 58 -6.52 -13.32 -7.04
C ILE A 58 -5.95 -14.18 -5.91
N GLU A 59 -5.53 -15.42 -6.20
CA GLU A 59 -4.91 -16.31 -5.21
C GLU A 59 -3.58 -15.76 -4.70
N GLU A 60 -2.77 -15.20 -5.60
CA GLU A 60 -1.49 -14.58 -5.24
C GLU A 60 -1.71 -13.30 -4.42
N PHE A 61 -2.70 -12.48 -4.80
CA PHE A 61 -3.08 -11.31 -4.02
C PHE A 61 -3.53 -11.70 -2.60
N ILE A 62 -4.44 -12.67 -2.47
CA ILE A 62 -4.92 -13.16 -1.17
C ILE A 62 -3.76 -13.70 -0.33
N ARG A 63 -2.84 -14.46 -0.94
CA ARG A 63 -1.65 -14.98 -0.25
C ARG A 63 -0.80 -13.86 0.33
N ARG A 64 -0.52 -12.81 -0.45
CA ARG A 64 0.25 -11.64 0.02
C ARG A 64 -0.48 -10.87 1.10
N ALA A 65 -1.77 -10.61 0.92
CA ALA A 65 -2.57 -9.96 1.95
C ALA A 65 -2.53 -10.75 3.27
N ALA A 66 -2.75 -12.06 3.24
CA ALA A 66 -2.70 -12.90 4.44
C ALA A 66 -1.36 -12.77 5.20
N THR A 67 -0.22 -12.69 4.50
CA THR A 67 1.09 -12.51 5.17
C THR A 67 1.28 -11.17 5.87
N VAL A 68 0.54 -10.14 5.46
CA VAL A 68 0.62 -8.79 6.05
C VAL A 68 -0.35 -8.64 7.24
N PHE A 69 -1.41 -9.44 7.28
CA PHE A 69 -2.48 -9.36 8.27
C PHE A 69 -2.49 -10.54 9.25
N ASP A 70 -1.36 -11.22 9.44
CA ASP A 70 -1.26 -12.31 10.42
C ASP A 70 -1.69 -11.79 11.82
N VAL A 71 -2.78 -12.37 12.33
CA VAL A 71 -3.41 -12.11 13.64
C VAL A 71 -2.88 -13.10 14.64
#